data_AF-X0VG10-F1
#
_entry.id   AF-X0VG10-F1
#
_cell.length_a   1.000
_cell.length_b   1.000
_cell.length_c   1.000
_cell.angle_alpha   90.00
_cell.angle_beta   90.00
_cell.angle_gamma   90.00
#
_symmetry.space_group_name_H-M   'P 1'
#
loop_
_entity.id
_entity.type
_entity.pdbx_description
1 polymer ?
#
loop_
_entity_poly.entity_id
_entity_poly.type
_entity_poly.pdbx_seq_one_letter_code
_entity_poly.pdbx_strand_id
1 'polypeptide(L)' 'MGAVHMPVRAYILIKCAAGTAGRVHQGLGRLAVADAKILSADAIVGPFDIIALLESHDLDRLGHAV' A
#
# COMPACT_ATOMS: atom_id res chain seq x y z
N MET A 1 -4.12 -31.22 8.62
CA MET A 1 -3.76 -30.50 7.38
C MET A 1 -4.12 -29.05 7.63
N GLY A 2 -3.15 -28.18 7.93
CA GLY A 2 -3.42 -26.78 8.25
C GLY A 2 -3.82 -26.01 6.98
N ALA A 3 -4.83 -25.15 7.08
CA ALA A 3 -5.21 -24.28 5.96
C ALA A 3 -4.01 -23.43 5.55
N VAL A 4 -3.68 -23.45 4.25
CA VAL A 4 -2.70 -22.52 3.70
C VAL A 4 -3.34 -21.14 3.78
N HIS A 5 -2.86 -20.31 4.70
CA HIS A 5 -3.29 -18.92 4.77
C HIS A 5 -2.74 -18.21 3.54
N MET A 6 -3.60 -17.97 2.56
CA MET A 6 -3.23 -17.13 1.42
C MET A 6 -3.21 -15.68 1.93
N PRO A 7 -2.08 -14.97 1.82
CA PRO A 7 -2.02 -13.56 2.20
C PRO A 7 -2.94 -12.76 1.28
N VAL A 8 -3.58 -11.73 1.85
CA VAL A 8 -4.42 -10.81 1.08
C VAL A 8 -3.54 -9.73 0.46
N ARG A 9 -3.90 -9.32 -0.77
CA ARG A 9 -3.22 -8.23 -1.48
C ARG A 9 -4.20 -7.17 -1.90
N ALA A 10 -3.79 -5.91 -1.82
CA ALA A 10 -4.59 -4.78 -2.26
C ALA A 10 -3.76 -3.74 -2.99
N TYR A 11 -4.38 -3.14 -4.01
CA TYR A 11 -3.90 -1.93 -4.62
C TYR A 11 -4.54 -0.73 -3.93
N ILE A 12 -3.71 0.13 -3.36
CA ILE A 12 -4.11 1.36 -2.69
C ILE A 12 -3.87 2.52 -3.65
N LEU A 13 -4.94 3.24 -3.99
CA LEU A 13 -4.91 4.41 -4.85
C LEU A 13 -4.76 5.66 -3.98
N ILE A 14 -3.67 6.39 -4.16
CA ILE A 14 -3.29 7.50 -3.28
C ILE A 14 -3.40 8.81 -4.06
N LYS A 15 -4.26 9.71 -3.57
CA LYS A 15 -4.34 11.11 -4.02
C LYS A 15 -3.44 11.95 -3.14
N CYS A 16 -2.51 12.66 -3.74
CA CYS A 16 -1.58 13.54 -3.05
C CYS A 16 -2.05 14.99 -3.13
N ALA A 17 -1.64 15.80 -2.15
CA ALA A 17 -1.73 17.25 -2.29
C ALA A 17 -0.82 17.73 -3.45
N ALA A 18 -1.18 18.84 -4.10
CA ALA A 18 -0.45 19.37 -5.23
C ALA A 18 1.06 19.54 -4.91
N GLY A 19 1.93 19.04 -5.79
CA GLY A 19 3.39 19.11 -5.63
C GLY A 19 4.00 18.16 -4.59
N THR A 20 3.21 17.30 -3.92
CA THR A 20 3.72 16.42 -2.85
C THR A 20 3.98 14.98 -3.25
N ALA A 21 3.53 14.55 -4.45
CA ALA A 21 3.58 13.16 -4.88
C ALA A 21 4.98 12.52 -4.77
N GLY A 22 6.04 13.21 -5.16
CA GLY A 22 7.41 12.68 -5.05
C GLY A 22 7.85 12.41 -3.60
N ARG A 23 7.45 13.29 -2.65
CA ARG A 23 7.74 13.09 -1.22
C ARG A 23 6.92 11.94 -0.63
N VAL A 24 5.67 11.81 -1.04
CA VAL A 24 4.80 10.69 -0.61
C VAL A 24 5.35 9.37 -1.13
N HIS A 25 5.74 9.30 -2.41
CA HIS A 25 6.36 8.13 -3.03
C HIS A 25 7.63 7.69 -2.28
N GLN A 26 8.53 8.65 -1.99
CA GLN A 26 9.73 8.38 -1.21
C GLN A 26 9.42 7.92 0.23
N GLY A 27 8.38 8.50 0.84
CA GLY A 27 7.91 8.12 2.18
C GLY A 27 7.41 6.69 2.23
N LEU A 28 6.60 6.28 1.24
CA LEU A 28 6.06 4.91 1.14
C LEU A 28 7.18 3.86 1.06
N GLY A 29 8.26 4.14 0.35
CA GLY A 29 9.42 3.24 0.28
C GLY A 29 10.17 3.05 1.61
N ARG A 30 9.90 3.87 2.63
CA ARG A 30 10.52 3.81 3.97
C ARG A 30 9.52 3.54 5.08
N LEU A 31 8.23 3.51 4.75
CA LEU A 31 7.17 3.39 5.74
C LEU A 31 7.12 1.95 6.26
N ALA A 32 7.33 1.80 7.56
CA ALA A 32 7.05 0.55 8.26
C ALA A 32 5.60 0.60 8.75
N VAL A 33 4.79 -0.34 8.28
CA VAL A 33 3.39 -0.50 8.71
C VAL A 33 3.32 -1.78 9.53
N ALA A 34 2.67 -1.74 10.70
CA ALA A 34 2.67 -2.87 11.63
C ALA A 34 1.94 -4.10 11.05
N ASP A 35 0.83 -3.86 10.35
CA ASP A 35 -0.11 -4.91 9.93
C ASP A 35 -0.09 -5.18 8.42
N ALA A 36 0.80 -4.54 7.65
CA ALA A 36 0.95 -4.80 6.23
C ALA A 36 2.37 -4.52 5.75
N LYS A 37 2.70 -5.07 4.58
CA LYS A 37 3.94 -4.79 3.86
C LYS A 37 3.62 -4.11 2.54
N ILE A 38 4.25 -2.97 2.30
CA ILE A 38 4.25 -2.33 0.98
C ILE A 38 5.21 -3.14 0.08
N LEU A 39 4.68 -3.73 -0.98
CA LEU A 39 5.43 -4.51 -1.97
C LEU A 39 5.96 -3.64 -3.10
N SER A 40 5.16 -2.69 -3.58
CA SER A 40 5.56 -1.70 -4.58
C SER A 40 4.78 -0.41 -4.41
N ALA A 41 5.34 0.68 -4.94
CA ALA A 41 4.66 1.96 -5.08
C ALA A 41 5.15 2.64 -6.35
N ASP A 42 4.22 3.07 -7.20
CA ASP A 42 4.52 3.63 -8.50
C ASP A 42 3.72 4.91 -8.71
N ALA A 43 4.38 5.96 -9.19
CA ALA A 43 3.69 7.17 -9.63
C ALA A 43 2.94 6.88 -10.93
N ILE A 44 1.68 7.28 -11.01
CA ILE A 44 0.81 7.01 -12.17
C ILE A 44 0.21 8.30 -12.73
N VAL A 45 -0.19 8.27 -14.00
CA VAL A 45 -0.97 9.34 -14.63
C VAL A 45 -2.44 9.00 -14.53
N GLY A 46 -3.23 9.83 -13.86
CA GLY A 46 -4.67 9.60 -13.70
C GLY A 46 -5.30 10.45 -12.61
N PRO A 47 -6.50 10.07 -12.12
CA PRO A 47 -7.16 10.77 -11.03
C PRO A 47 -6.38 10.67 -9.71
N PHE A 48 -5.55 9.64 -9.56
CA PHE A 48 -4.63 9.42 -8.44
C PHE A 48 -3.19 9.64 -8.87
N ASP A 49 -2.33 9.86 -7.88
CA ASP A 49 -0.93 10.25 -8.13
C ASP A 49 0.01 9.04 -7.94
N ILE A 50 -0.36 8.09 -7.07
CA ILE A 50 0.41 6.88 -6.77
C ILE A 50 -0.52 5.66 -6.67
N ILE A 51 -0.05 4.51 -7.13
CA ILE A 51 -0.60 3.19 -6.80
C ILE A 51 0.40 2.42 -5.94
N ALA A 52 -0.04 1.87 -4.81
CA ALA A 52 0.78 1.04 -3.94
C ALA A 52 0.19 -0.38 -3.83
N LEU A 53 1.02 -1.40 -3.96
CA LEU A 53 0.63 -2.79 -3.71
C LEU A 53 0.99 -3.16 -2.28
N LEU A 54 0.00 -3.51 -1.47
CA LEU A 54 0.21 -3.99 -0.10
C LEU A 54 -0.13 -5.48 0.00
N GLU A 55 0.55 -6.16 0.91
CA GLU A 55 0.26 -7.52 1.34
C GLU A 55 0.08 -7.55 2.85
N SER A 56 -0.93 -8.29 3.31
CA SER A 56 -1.16 -8.58 4.73
C SER A 56 -1.55 -10.04 4.91
N HIS A 57 -1.59 -10.49 6.16
CA HIS A 57 -2.10 -11.81 6.50
C HIS A 57 -3.58 -11.91 6.17
N ASP A 58 -4.41 -11.00 6.71
CA ASP A 58 -5.86 -11.04 6.58
C ASP A 58 -6.46 -9.66 6.27
N LEU A 59 -7.76 -9.61 5.99
CA LEU A 59 -8.46 -8.39 5.61
C LEU A 59 -8.55 -7.38 6.75
N ASP A 60 -8.65 -7.84 8.00
CA ASP A 60 -8.79 -6.96 9.17
C ASP A 60 -7.49 -6.18 9.42
N ARG A 61 -6.35 -6.87 9.37
CA ARG A 61 -5.02 -6.27 9.45
C ARG A 61 -4.75 -5.32 8.30
N LEU A 62 -5.12 -5.69 7.08
CA LEU A 62 -5.03 -4.79 5.94
C LEU A 62 -5.86 -3.51 6.16
N GLY A 63 -7.07 -3.65 6.71
CA GLY A 63 -7.94 -2.51 7.04
C GLY A 63 -7.36 -1.60 8.12
N HIS A 64 -6.62 -2.13 9.09
CA HIS A 64 -5.91 -1.33 10.10
C HIS A 64 -4.68 -0.60 9.54
N ALA A 65 -4.11 -1.09 8.44
CA ALA A 65 -2.88 -0.57 7.86
C ALA A 65 -3.07 0.65 6.93
N VAL A 66 -4.30 0.98 6.54
CA VAL A 66 -4.63 1.98 5.49
C VAL A 66 -5.47 3.14 5.98
#